data_AF-A0A0W1G3R6-F1
#
_entry.id   AF-A0A0W1G3R6-F1
#
_cell.length_a   1.000
_cell.length_b   1.000
_cell.length_c   1.000
_cell.angle_alpha   90.00
_cell.angle_beta   90.00
_cell.angle_gamma   90.00
#
_symmetry.space_group_name_H-M   'P 1'
#
loop_
_entity.id
_entity.type
_entity.pdbx_description
1 polymer ?
#
loop_
_entity_poly.entity_id
_entity_poly.type
_entity_poly.pdbx_seq_one_letter_code
_entity_poly.pdbx_strand_id
1 'polypeptide(L)' 'MKFISLNSRGGNYLVVAENVAWLRSAENGQTQVGMVGSTPLLVAGTIEDVSASILAQANASGRRAGDGPPVTA' A
#
# COMPACT_ATOMS: atom_id res chain seq x y z
N MET A 1 -5.70 12.49 3.65
CA MET A 1 -5.96 11.05 3.50
C MET A 1 -5.30 10.56 2.23
N LYS A 2 -4.48 9.50 2.32
CA LYS A 2 -3.69 8.98 1.20
C LYS A 2 -4.30 7.65 0.74
N PHE A 3 -4.95 7.67 -0.42
CA PHE A 3 -5.51 6.45 -1.00
C PHE A 3 -4.43 5.67 -1.76
N ILE A 4 -4.44 4.36 -1.60
CA ILE A 4 -3.53 3.42 -2.25
C ILE A 4 -4.31 2.25 -2.84
N SER A 5 -3.82 1.73 -3.96
CA SER A 5 -4.37 0.55 -4.62
C SER A 5 -3.55 -0.68 -4.23
N LEU A 6 -4.22 -1.75 -3.77
CA LEU A 6 -3.60 -3.03 -3.44
C LEU A 6 -4.06 -4.08 -4.45
N ASN A 7 -3.10 -4.73 -5.11
CA ASN A 7 -3.38 -5.73 -6.13
C ASN A 7 -3.90 -7.03 -5.51
N SER A 8 -5.07 -7.50 -5.94
CA SER A 8 -5.63 -8.78 -5.52
C SER A 8 -6.14 -9.57 -6.71
N ARG A 9 -6.17 -10.89 -6.57
CA ARG A 9 -6.60 -11.82 -7.64
C ARG A 9 -8.06 -11.65 -8.04
N GLY A 10 -8.90 -11.17 -7.10
CA GLY A 10 -10.33 -10.94 -7.33
C GLY A 10 -10.69 -9.51 -7.75
N GLY A 11 -9.70 -8.64 -7.97
CA GLY A 11 -9.89 -7.21 -8.22
C GLY A 11 -9.22 -6.35 -7.14
N ASN A 12 -8.74 -5.17 -7.55
CA ASN A 12 -7.92 -4.32 -6.68
C ASN A 12 -8.74 -3.69 -5.54
N TYR A 13 -8.11 -3.57 -4.37
CA TYR A 13 -8.67 -2.80 -3.26
C TYR A 13 -8.18 -1.35 -3.34
N LEU A 14 -9.09 -0.41 -3.16
CA LEU A 14 -8.75 0.98 -2.89
C LEU A 14 -8.91 1.23 -1.39
N VAL A 15 -7.80 1.48 -0.69
CA VAL A 15 -7.80 1.67 0.76
C VAL A 15 -7.07 2.94 1.15
N VAL A 16 -7.30 3.40 2.38
CA VAL A 16 -6.50 4.49 2.96
C VAL A 16 -5.26 3.89 3.59
N ALA A 17 -4.07 4.39 3.24
CA ALA A 17 -2.80 3.87 3.73
C ALA A 17 -2.70 3.89 5.26
N GLU A 18 -3.25 4.92 5.91
CA GLU A 18 -3.23 5.06 7.37
C GLU A 18 -4.12 4.04 8.10
N ASN A 19 -4.97 3.31 7.37
CA ASN A 19 -5.82 2.26 7.93
C ASN A 19 -5.15 0.87 7.93
N VAL A 20 -3.95 0.74 7.34
CA VAL A 20 -3.17 -0.50 7.34
C VAL A 20 -2.49 -0.67 8.71
N ALA A 21 -2.76 -1.79 9.38
CA ALA A 21 -2.29 -2.05 10.74
C ALA A 21 -1.07 -2.99 10.78
N TRP A 22 -1.04 -4.01 9.94
CA TRP A 22 0.03 -5.03 9.92
C TRP A 22 0.06 -5.79 8.59
N LEU A 23 1.19 -6.44 8.31
CA LEU A 23 1.39 -7.34 7.18
C LEU A 23 1.78 -8.73 7.68
N ARG A 24 1.26 -9.79 7.06
CA ARG A 24 1.66 -11.18 7.32
C ARG A 24 1.71 -11.98 6.04
N SER A 25 2.64 -12.92 5.94
CA SER A 25 2.71 -13.84 4.82
C SER A 25 1.46 -14.71 4.78
N ALA A 26 0.98 -14.98 3.58
CA ALA A 26 -0.10 -15.90 3.31
C ALA A 26 0.34 -16.95 2.29
N GLU A 27 -0.50 -17.95 2.08
CA GLU A 27 -0.24 -18.99 1.10
C GLU A 27 -0.29 -18.46 -0.34
N ASN A 28 0.35 -19.20 -1.25
CA ASN A 28 0.30 -18.97 -2.69
C ASN A 28 0.91 -17.62 -3.13
N GLY A 29 1.94 -17.13 -2.45
CA GLY A 29 2.62 -15.88 -2.82
C GLY A 29 1.74 -14.65 -2.62
N GLN A 30 0.94 -14.65 -1.55
CA GLN A 30 0.12 -13.53 -1.14
C GLN A 30 0.55 -13.01 0.23
N THR A 31 0.12 -11.80 0.54
CA THR A 31 0.27 -11.15 1.84
C THR A 31 -1.10 -10.79 2.37
N GLN A 32 -1.36 -11.12 3.63
CA GLN A 32 -2.50 -10.57 4.37
C GLN A 32 -2.17 -9.14 4.79
N VAL A 33 -3.04 -8.21 4.41
CA VAL A 33 -2.99 -6.82 4.86
C VAL A 33 -4.08 -6.62 5.90
N GLY A 34 -3.67 -6.50 7.16
CA GLY A 34 -4.56 -6.23 8.28
C GLY A 34 -5.04 -4.78 8.25
N MET A 35 -6.35 -4.58 8.36
CA MET A 35 -6.98 -3.26 8.40
C MET A 35 -7.51 -2.99 9.82
N VAL A 36 -7.42 -1.74 10.30
CA VAL A 36 -8.05 -1.38 11.58
C VAL A 36 -9.56 -1.55 11.47
N GLY A 37 -10.14 -2.31 12.41
CA GLY A 37 -11.60 -2.51 12.50
C GLY A 37 -12.24 -3.32 11.37
N SER A 38 -11.46 -4.09 10.60
CA SER A 38 -11.99 -4.91 9.49
C SER A 38 -11.24 -6.24 9.34
N THR A 39 -11.74 -7.12 8.46
CA THR A 39 -11.08 -8.38 8.11
C THR A 39 -9.85 -8.13 7.23
N PRO A 40 -8.79 -8.95 7.35
CA PRO A 40 -7.60 -8.83 6.51
C PRO A 40 -7.90 -9.03 5.02
N LEU A 41 -7.19 -8.30 4.17
CA LEU A 41 -7.27 -8.42 2.71
C LEU A 41 -6.18 -9.34 2.18
N LEU A 42 -6.48 -10.14 1.15
CA LEU A 42 -5.48 -10.95 0.45
C LEU A 42 -4.92 -10.18 -0.74
N VAL A 43 -3.64 -9.84 -0.66
CA VAL A 43 -2.93 -9.03 -1.65
C VAL A 43 -1.86 -9.90 -2.31
N ALA A 44 -1.72 -9.80 -3.64
CA ALA A 44 -0.72 -10.55 -4.38
C ALA A 44 0.69 -9.98 -4.12
N GLY A 45 1.67 -10.88 -3.91
CA GLY A 45 3.06 -10.52 -3.66
C GLY A 45 3.54 -10.87 -2.25
N THR A 46 4.85 -10.77 -2.03
CA THR A 46 5.46 -10.95 -0.71
C THR A 46 5.25 -9.73 0.18
N ILE A 47 5.57 -9.85 1.48
CA ILE A 47 5.48 -8.72 2.41
C ILE A 47 6.35 -7.56 1.92
N GLU A 48 7.54 -7.86 1.40
CA GLU A 48 8.51 -6.87 0.91
C GLU A 48 7.94 -6.10 -0.26
N ASP A 49 7.40 -6.80 -1.27
CA ASP A 49 6.79 -6.17 -2.45
C ASP A 49 5.58 -5.30 -2.06
N VAL A 50 4.70 -5.83 -1.20
CA VAL A 50 3.49 -5.15 -0.77
C VAL A 50 3.83 -3.92 0.08
N SER A 51 4.77 -4.04 1.02
CA SER A 51 5.20 -2.92 1.86
C SER A 51 5.89 -1.81 1.06
N ALA A 52 6.75 -2.17 0.10
CA ALA A 52 7.40 -1.22 -0.80
C ALA A 52 6.37 -0.47 -1.65
N SER A 53 5.37 -1.17 -2.18
CA SER A 53 4.27 -0.58 -2.95
C SER A 53 3.43 0.38 -2.10
N ILE A 54 3.04 -0.01 -0.88
CA ILE A 54 2.30 0.85 0.05
C ILE A 54 3.08 2.14 0.32
N LEU A 55 4.37 2.02 0.65
CA LEU A 55 5.23 3.17 0.96
C LEU A 55 5.38 4.10 -0.25
N ALA A 56 5.62 3.55 -1.44
CA ALA A 56 5.76 4.32 -2.68
C ALA A 56 4.48 5.11 -2.99
N GLN A 57 3.31 4.47 -2.93
CA GLN A 57 2.03 5.12 -3.22
C GLN A 57 1.65 6.15 -2.15
N ALA A 58 1.91 5.86 -0.87
CA ALA A 58 1.69 6.82 0.22
C ALA A 58 2.59 8.06 0.06
N ASN A 59 3.82 7.91 -0.43
CA ASN A 59 4.70 9.05 -0.68
C ASN A 59 4.29 9.81 -1.95
N ALA A 60 3.84 9.12 -2.99
CA ALA A 60 3.37 9.74 -4.23
C ALA A 60 2.08 10.54 -4.04
N SER A 61 1.11 10.01 -3.29
CA SER A 61 -0.16 10.69 -2.96
C SER A 61 0.01 11.95 -2.11
N GLY A 62 1.19 12.16 -1.53
CA GLY A 62 1.55 13.38 -0.80
C GLY A 62 2.24 14.46 -1.63
N ARG A 63 2.78 14.13 -2.82
CA ARG A 63 3.46 15.11 -3.68
C ARG A 63 2.41 15.87 -4.49
N ARG A 64 2.29 17.17 -4.26
CA ARG A 64 1.52 18.03 -5.16
C ARG A 64 2.32 18.20 -6.46
N ALA A 65 1.63 18.40 -7.58
CA ALA A 65 2.26 18.80 -8.83
C ALA A 65 2.95 20.16 -8.62
N GLY A 66 4.22 20.14 -8.20
CA GLY A 66 4.97 21.31 -7.76
C GLY A 66 6.09 21.02 -6.76
N ASP A 67 6.02 19.89 -6.03
CA ASP A 67 7.05 19.50 -5.04
C ASP A 67 8.23 18.79 -5.72
N GLY A 68 8.87 19.47 -6.68
CA GLY A 68 10.12 19.02 -7.30
C GLY A 68 11.26 18.93 -6.27
N PRO A 69 12.28 18.08 -6.52
CA PRO A 69 13.44 18.02 -5.64
C PRO A 69 14.08 19.41 -5.50
N PRO A 70 14.71 19.73 -4.36
CA PRO A 70 15.38 21.02 -4.19
C PRO A 70 16.36 21.22 -5.34
N VAL A 71 16.19 22.32 -6.07
CA VAL A 71 17.17 22.77 -7.06
C VAL A 71 18.44 23.10 -6.28
N THR A 72 19.43 22.21 -6.35
CA THR A 72 20.76 22.48 -5.81
C THR A 72 21.35 23.62 -6.65
N ALA A 73 21.47 24.79 -6.05
CA ALA A 73 22.15 25.95 -6.63
C ALA A 73 23.68 25.73 -6.68
#